data_AF-A0A836WLE6-F1
#
_entry.id   AF-A0A836WLE6-F1
#
_cell.length_a   1.000
_cell.length_b   1.000
_cell.length_c   1.000
_cell.angle_alpha   90.00
_cell.angle_beta   90.00
_cell.angle_gamma   90.00
#
_symmetry.space_group_name_H-M   'P 1'
#
loop_
_entity.id
_entity.type
_entity.pdbx_description
1 polymer ?
#
loop_
_entity_poly.entity_id
_entity_poly.type
_entity_poly.pdbx_seq_one_letter_code
_entity_poly.pdbx_strand_id
1 'polypeptide(L)'
;MDRKKVLVVGLLVLTPLLWGDFSRTTSLIDVPTAPSLKPGEFVLVFNSSFNTRSSISHPTDLDLAVRFGVGDRFEGAISAFHFTSYALSGAFTIVEEAEKRPAIVFGIDDITYNQYVSPIGVGERTFSDDSMYIVHGGRNPEIFSAYISLSKNLYFLRMVVGLGRGRFVGYGPNSRYFNTDGLFRSDWEGNPSPAAIGLFLGGAVIPYPGLEVIAEFDGRDANAGLRYHFKKGAINLGFTHLEQLVTNNPDRYSPRISAGFEASSRIFTERVRYGIIAGTIIDQASQQRLANALVEIVELGKRYRIKAGKFKLTLKPGAYNFKVSKKNYVDQSRRLIVKAG
;
A
#
# COMPACT_ATOMS: atom_id res chain seq x y z
N MET A 1 14.18 -24.16 -1.54
CA MET A 1 13.53 -22.91 -1.09
C MET A 1 12.05 -22.98 -1.45
N ASP A 2 11.12 -22.67 -0.54
CA ASP A 2 9.67 -22.71 -0.81
C ASP A 2 9.35 -21.85 -2.06
N ARG A 3 8.52 -22.34 -3.00
CA ARG A 3 8.18 -21.64 -4.25
C ARG A 3 7.65 -20.22 -3.99
N LYS A 4 6.98 -20.01 -2.84
CA LYS A 4 6.53 -18.69 -2.39
C LYS A 4 7.68 -17.75 -2.02
N LYS A 5 8.75 -18.27 -1.43
CA LYS A 5 9.97 -17.51 -1.11
C LYS A 5 10.75 -17.15 -2.38
N VAL A 6 10.78 -18.04 -3.37
CA VAL A 6 11.37 -17.76 -4.69
C VAL A 6 10.60 -16.65 -5.41
N LEU A 7 9.27 -16.66 -5.36
CA LEU A 7 8.45 -15.59 -5.95
C LEU A 7 8.66 -14.25 -5.26
N VAL A 8 8.69 -14.22 -3.92
CA VAL A 8 8.92 -12.98 -3.15
C VAL A 8 10.32 -12.44 -3.39
N VAL A 9 11.35 -13.30 -3.41
CA VAL A 9 12.72 -12.89 -3.74
C VAL A 9 12.82 -12.45 -5.20
N GLY A 10 12.17 -13.16 -6.13
CA GLY A 10 12.12 -12.78 -7.54
C GLY A 10 11.43 -11.44 -7.75
N LEU A 11 10.32 -11.17 -7.05
CA LEU A 11 9.64 -9.87 -7.06
C LEU A 11 10.53 -8.78 -6.45
N LEU A 12 11.19 -9.03 -5.31
CA LEU A 12 12.14 -8.09 -4.70
C LEU A 12 13.37 -7.79 -5.59
N VAL A 13 13.73 -8.71 -6.48
CA VAL A 13 14.83 -8.54 -7.46
C VAL A 13 14.33 -7.91 -8.77
N LEU A 14 13.05 -8.09 -9.12
CA LEU A 14 12.42 -7.47 -10.30
C LEU A 14 11.90 -6.06 -10.02
N THR A 15 11.59 -5.71 -8.77
CA THR A 15 11.18 -4.36 -8.38
C THR A 15 12.27 -3.31 -8.56
N PRO A 16 13.58 -3.59 -8.40
CA PRO A 16 14.63 -2.71 -8.88
C PRO A 16 14.91 -2.88 -10.39
N LEU A 17 13.99 -3.44 -11.18
CA LEU A 17 14.05 -3.47 -12.65
C LEU A 17 12.80 -2.84 -13.30
N LEU A 18 11.79 -2.53 -12.49
CA LEU A 18 10.53 -1.89 -12.90
C LEU A 18 10.27 -0.85 -11.83
N TRP A 19 10.40 0.44 -12.17
CA TRP A 19 10.53 1.43 -11.12
C TRP A 19 9.74 2.75 -11.31
N GLY A 20 9.31 3.39 -10.19
CA GLY A 20 8.59 4.69 -10.08
C GLY A 20 7.82 5.16 -8.84
N ASP A 21 7.36 6.42 -8.94
CA ASP A 21 6.73 7.30 -7.97
C ASP A 21 5.41 6.76 -7.42
N PHE A 22 5.38 6.61 -6.09
CA PHE A 22 4.17 6.42 -5.29
C PHE A 22 4.32 7.18 -3.99
N SER A 23 3.22 7.73 -3.48
CA SER A 23 3.21 8.33 -2.15
C SER A 23 3.49 7.32 -1.05
N ARG A 24 3.77 7.91 0.10
CA ARG A 24 4.51 7.31 1.20
C ARG A 24 3.62 7.06 2.40
N THR A 25 2.35 7.45 2.31
CA THR A 25 1.23 7.13 3.21
C THR A 25 0.19 6.29 2.43
N THR A 26 -0.97 5.97 3.01
CA THR A 26 -2.07 5.34 2.27
C THR A 26 -2.63 6.35 1.25
N SER A 27 -2.23 6.20 -0.01
CA SER A 27 -2.65 7.06 -1.12
C SER A 27 -3.25 6.26 -2.27
N LEU A 28 -3.74 6.96 -3.29
CA LEU A 28 -3.89 6.42 -4.64
C LEU A 28 -2.49 6.27 -5.28
N ILE A 29 -2.02 7.23 -6.06
CA ILE A 29 -0.60 7.37 -6.40
C ILE A 29 -0.01 8.41 -5.45
N ASP A 30 -0.35 9.68 -5.65
CA ASP A 30 0.03 10.84 -4.83
C ASP A 30 -1.12 11.46 -4.04
N VAL A 31 -2.38 11.17 -4.38
CA VAL A 31 -3.54 11.67 -3.63
C VAL A 31 -3.74 10.89 -2.32
N PRO A 32 -3.68 11.56 -1.15
CA PRO A 32 -3.80 10.91 0.15
C PRO A 32 -5.24 10.42 0.40
N THR A 33 -5.35 9.22 0.94
CA THR A 33 -6.64 8.58 1.28
C THR A 33 -6.73 8.28 2.78
N ALA A 34 -7.82 7.68 3.22
CA ALA A 34 -7.98 7.29 4.61
C ALA A 34 -6.92 6.25 5.03
N PRO A 35 -6.23 6.45 6.18
CA PRO A 35 -5.38 5.45 6.81
C PRO A 35 -5.96 4.04 6.76
N SER A 36 -5.15 3.08 6.32
CA SER A 36 -5.60 1.69 6.11
C SER A 36 -4.83 0.66 6.95
N LEU A 37 -3.72 1.07 7.57
CA LEU A 37 -2.91 0.19 8.40
C LEU A 37 -3.60 -0.12 9.74
N LYS A 38 -3.47 -1.38 10.17
CA LYS A 38 -3.95 -1.78 11.49
C LYS A 38 -3.00 -1.31 12.59
N PRO A 39 -3.48 -1.20 13.85
CA PRO A 39 -2.63 -0.88 14.98
C PRO A 39 -1.42 -1.83 15.06
N GLY A 40 -0.20 -1.27 15.09
CA GLY A 40 1.05 -2.02 15.20
C GLY A 40 1.50 -2.72 13.91
N GLU A 41 0.77 -2.55 12.81
CA GLU A 41 1.26 -2.93 11.48
C GLU A 41 2.26 -1.89 10.99
N PHE A 42 3.33 -2.36 10.34
CA PHE A 42 4.20 -1.49 9.56
C PHE A 42 4.31 -2.04 8.14
N VAL A 43 4.51 -1.15 7.17
CA VAL A 43 4.69 -1.51 5.76
C VAL A 43 5.97 -0.85 5.26
N LEU A 44 6.85 -1.66 4.69
CA LEU A 44 7.99 -1.17 3.92
C LEU A 44 7.52 -0.85 2.51
N VAL A 45 7.84 0.33 2.03
CA VAL A 45 7.50 0.83 0.69
C VAL A 45 8.79 1.12 -0.05
N PHE A 46 8.93 0.56 -1.24
CA PHE A 46 10.04 0.78 -2.14
C PHE A 46 9.49 1.34 -3.43
N ASN A 47 9.90 2.55 -3.78
CA ASN A 47 9.50 3.24 -5.01
C ASN A 47 10.78 3.67 -5.73
N SER A 48 10.71 3.96 -7.01
CA SER A 48 11.85 4.54 -7.73
C SER A 48 11.30 5.52 -8.76
N SER A 49 11.84 5.77 -9.97
CA SER A 49 11.16 6.34 -11.18
C SER A 49 12.08 6.47 -12.36
N PHE A 50 11.50 6.48 -13.58
CA PHE A 50 12.23 6.81 -14.80
C PHE A 50 11.65 8.00 -15.48
N ASN A 51 12.57 8.84 -15.90
CA ASN A 51 12.32 9.74 -16.99
C ASN A 51 12.06 8.97 -18.28
N THR A 52 10.97 9.29 -18.99
CA THR A 52 10.73 8.74 -20.34
C THR A 52 11.64 9.36 -21.41
N ARG A 53 12.36 10.46 -21.08
CA ARG A 53 13.26 11.17 -21.99
C ARG A 53 14.72 10.96 -21.59
N SER A 54 15.54 10.54 -22.55
CA SER A 54 16.95 10.20 -22.35
C SER A 54 17.90 11.40 -22.18
N SER A 55 17.44 12.63 -22.39
CA SER A 55 18.24 13.86 -22.35
C SER A 55 18.39 14.49 -20.96
N ILE A 56 17.86 13.86 -19.90
CA ILE A 56 17.79 14.43 -18.55
C ILE A 56 18.88 13.83 -17.64
N SER A 57 19.55 14.70 -16.86
CA SER A 57 20.75 14.39 -16.06
C SER A 57 20.55 13.35 -14.95
N HIS A 58 19.29 13.13 -14.54
CA HIS A 58 18.92 12.17 -13.51
C HIS A 58 17.84 11.23 -14.08
N PRO A 59 18.24 10.13 -14.75
CA PRO A 59 17.29 9.24 -15.40
C PRO A 59 16.51 8.38 -14.40
N THR A 60 17.01 8.23 -13.17
CA THR A 60 16.46 7.30 -12.18
C THR A 60 16.51 7.85 -10.75
N ASP A 61 15.54 7.49 -9.92
CA ASP A 61 15.58 7.71 -8.46
C ASP A 61 15.28 6.43 -7.67
N LEU A 62 15.38 6.49 -6.34
CA LEU A 62 15.07 5.38 -5.44
C LEU A 62 14.63 5.93 -4.09
N ASP A 63 13.42 5.58 -3.71
CA ASP A 63 12.77 6.04 -2.49
C ASP A 63 12.39 4.87 -1.60
N LEU A 64 12.63 5.06 -0.31
CA LEU A 64 12.27 4.10 0.72
C LEU A 64 11.36 4.80 1.73
N ALA A 65 10.25 4.16 2.09
CA ALA A 65 9.45 4.60 3.21
C ALA A 65 9.07 3.45 4.14
N VAL A 66 8.91 3.80 5.42
CA VAL A 66 8.34 2.91 6.43
C VAL A 66 7.07 3.58 6.95
N ARG A 67 5.93 2.94 6.70
CA ARG A 67 4.63 3.33 7.25
C ARG A 67 4.32 2.53 8.49
N PHE A 68 3.61 3.11 9.44
CA PHE A 68 3.16 2.41 10.64
C PHE A 68 1.78 2.92 11.09
N GLY A 69 0.90 1.98 11.46
CA GLY A 69 -0.42 2.29 12.00
C GLY A 69 -0.40 2.43 13.52
N VAL A 70 -0.98 3.52 14.05
CA VAL A 70 -1.16 3.76 15.49
C VAL A 70 -2.64 3.89 15.80
N GLY A 71 -3.16 2.97 16.62
CA GLY A 71 -4.60 2.83 16.81
C GLY A 71 -5.31 2.53 15.49
N ASP A 72 -6.61 2.83 15.42
CA ASP A 72 -7.44 2.52 14.25
C ASP A 72 -7.61 3.72 13.30
N ARG A 73 -6.97 4.86 13.59
CA ARG A 73 -7.22 6.13 12.90
C ARG A 73 -5.98 6.88 12.45
N PHE A 74 -4.80 6.53 12.94
CA PHE A 74 -3.57 7.25 12.62
C PHE A 74 -2.60 6.37 11.85
N GLU A 75 -1.96 6.97 10.85
CA GLU A 75 -0.84 6.40 10.13
C GLU A 75 0.29 7.42 10.07
N GLY A 76 1.50 6.98 10.43
CA GLY A 76 2.72 7.75 10.26
C GLY A 76 3.63 7.12 9.22
N ALA A 77 4.46 7.93 8.58
CA ALA A 77 5.46 7.47 7.63
C ALA A 77 6.78 8.21 7.82
N ILE A 78 7.89 7.48 7.72
CA ILE A 78 9.23 8.04 7.59
C ILE A 78 9.73 7.67 6.20
N SER A 79 10.20 8.68 5.47
CA SER A 79 10.60 8.57 4.08
C SER A 79 12.04 9.00 3.89
N ALA A 80 12.78 8.26 3.08
CA ALA A 80 14.13 8.58 2.64
C ALA A 80 14.11 8.74 1.11
N PHE A 81 14.41 9.94 0.64
CA PHE A 81 14.50 10.30 -0.77
C PHE A 81 15.94 10.18 -1.24
N HIS A 82 16.20 9.25 -2.15
CA HIS A 82 17.55 8.93 -2.62
C HIS A 82 18.59 8.74 -1.49
N PHE A 83 18.15 8.36 -0.28
CA PHE A 83 18.96 8.31 0.96
C PHE A 83 19.72 9.58 1.34
N THR A 84 19.39 10.72 0.73
CA THR A 84 20.05 12.02 1.01
C THR A 84 19.13 12.99 1.73
N SER A 85 17.82 12.78 1.61
CA SER A 85 16.80 13.64 2.21
C SER A 85 15.76 12.80 2.93
N TYR A 86 15.21 13.36 4.01
CA TYR A 86 14.26 12.65 4.85
C TYR A 86 13.02 13.50 5.10
N ALA A 87 11.87 12.85 5.19
CA ALA A 87 10.64 13.49 5.61
C ALA A 87 9.81 12.60 6.53
N LEU A 88 9.07 13.24 7.42
CA LEU A 88 8.01 12.62 8.20
C LEU A 88 6.66 12.99 7.58
N SER A 89 5.71 12.07 7.62
CA SER A 89 4.33 12.30 7.19
C SER A 89 3.37 11.65 8.16
N GLY A 90 2.16 12.19 8.26
CA GLY A 90 1.14 11.70 9.17
C GLY A 90 -0.27 11.98 8.67
N ALA A 91 -1.15 10.99 8.80
CA ALA A 91 -2.54 11.07 8.42
C ALA A 91 -3.44 10.58 9.56
N PHE A 92 -4.55 11.28 9.78
CA PHE A 92 -5.52 10.98 10.82
C PHE A 92 -6.95 10.99 10.26
N THR A 93 -7.67 9.88 10.47
CA THR A 93 -9.09 9.77 10.15
C THR A 93 -9.93 10.48 11.22
N ILE A 94 -10.46 11.66 10.87
CA ILE A 94 -11.37 12.43 11.73
C ILE A 94 -12.71 11.71 11.83
N VAL A 95 -13.24 11.32 10.66
CA VAL A 95 -14.53 10.65 10.53
C VAL A 95 -14.33 9.39 9.73
N GLU A 96 -14.73 8.26 10.30
CA GLU A 96 -14.73 6.99 9.59
C GLU A 96 -15.84 6.95 8.53
N GLU A 97 -15.51 6.30 7.42
CA GLU A 97 -16.45 6.03 6.35
C GLU A 97 -17.64 5.21 6.88
N ALA A 98 -18.85 5.59 6.46
CA ALA A 98 -20.07 4.81 6.66
C ALA A 98 -20.86 4.75 5.35
N GLU A 99 -21.91 3.94 5.27
CA GLU A 99 -22.68 3.72 4.02
C GLU A 99 -23.00 5.04 3.26
N LYS A 100 -23.56 6.03 3.97
CA LYS A 100 -23.96 7.34 3.40
C LYS A 100 -22.99 8.48 3.65
N ARG A 101 -21.80 8.20 4.22
CA ARG A 101 -20.87 9.24 4.67
C ARG A 101 -19.45 8.92 4.23
N PRO A 102 -18.73 9.82 3.54
CA PRO A 102 -17.32 9.63 3.24
C PRO A 102 -16.48 9.65 4.53
N ALA A 103 -15.30 9.04 4.48
CA ALA A 103 -14.27 9.29 5.47
C ALA A 103 -13.76 10.73 5.32
N ILE A 104 -13.47 11.39 6.44
CA ILE A 104 -12.81 12.70 6.48
C ILE A 104 -11.44 12.49 7.10
N VAL A 105 -10.41 12.89 6.37
CA VAL A 105 -9.01 12.69 6.72
C VAL A 105 -8.32 14.04 6.79
N PHE A 106 -7.51 14.23 7.81
CA PHE A 106 -6.56 15.34 7.89
C PHE A 106 -5.15 14.76 7.93
N GLY A 107 -4.21 15.39 7.23
CA GLY A 107 -2.84 14.96 7.28
C GLY A 107 -1.85 16.05 6.94
N ILE A 108 -0.58 15.72 7.13
CA ILE A 108 0.56 16.56 6.81
C ILE A 108 1.58 15.64 6.15
N ASP A 109 1.89 15.94 4.90
CA ASP A 109 2.98 15.32 4.17
C ASP A 109 4.24 16.20 4.22
N ASP A 110 5.38 15.57 3.98
CA ASP A 110 6.66 16.26 3.78
C ASP A 110 7.05 17.24 4.93
N ILE A 111 6.93 16.78 6.18
CA ILE A 111 7.59 17.45 7.32
C ILE A 111 9.10 17.20 7.18
N THR A 112 9.79 18.18 6.63
CA THR A 112 11.20 18.08 6.23
C THR A 112 11.94 19.40 6.48
N TYR A 113 13.25 19.39 6.27
CA TYR A 113 14.15 20.54 6.48
C TYR A 113 14.46 21.31 5.20
N ASN A 114 13.98 20.87 4.04
CA ASN A 114 14.18 21.53 2.75
C ASN A 114 12.87 22.06 2.17
N GLN A 115 12.90 23.25 1.56
CA GLN A 115 11.73 23.89 0.97
C GLN A 115 11.09 23.06 -0.14
N TYR A 116 11.92 22.35 -0.91
CA TYR A 116 11.50 21.50 -2.01
C TYR A 116 12.15 20.15 -1.80
N VAL A 117 11.36 19.09 -1.88
CA VAL A 117 11.85 17.72 -1.84
C VAL A 117 11.43 17.02 -3.11
N SER A 118 12.32 16.22 -3.67
CA SER A 118 12.09 15.47 -4.90
C SER A 118 12.57 14.03 -4.70
N PRO A 119 12.04 13.04 -5.43
CA PRO A 119 12.54 11.66 -5.40
C PRO A 119 14.06 11.54 -5.59
N ILE A 120 14.68 12.45 -6.35
CA ILE A 120 16.15 12.50 -6.54
C ILE A 120 16.92 13.26 -5.45
N GLY A 121 16.25 13.70 -4.37
CA GLY A 121 16.84 14.40 -3.23
C GLY A 121 16.59 15.91 -3.22
N VAL A 122 17.56 16.66 -2.71
CA VAL A 122 17.49 18.13 -2.50
C VAL A 122 18.72 18.82 -3.09
N GLY A 123 18.60 20.11 -3.43
CA GLY A 123 19.71 20.93 -3.95
C GLY A 123 19.82 20.89 -5.47
N GLU A 124 21.03 20.75 -6.02
CA GLU A 124 21.29 20.78 -7.48
C GLU A 124 20.71 19.57 -8.24
N ARG A 125 20.29 18.52 -7.51
CA ARG A 125 19.61 17.35 -8.06
C ARG A 125 18.10 17.59 -8.05
N THR A 126 17.60 18.27 -9.08
CA THR A 126 16.16 18.39 -9.35
C THR A 126 15.87 17.98 -10.79
N PHE A 127 14.67 17.44 -11.03
CA PHE A 127 14.25 17.18 -12.40
C PHE A 127 14.13 18.52 -13.14
N SER A 128 14.29 18.49 -14.47
CA SER A 128 14.26 19.73 -15.26
C SER A 128 12.93 20.45 -15.13
N ASP A 129 11.81 19.74 -15.06
CA ASP A 129 10.48 20.30 -14.82
C ASP A 129 10.35 20.90 -13.40
N ASP A 130 10.84 20.20 -12.37
CA ASP A 130 10.92 20.71 -11.00
C ASP A 130 11.72 22.03 -10.91
N SER A 131 12.87 22.10 -11.58
CA SER A 131 13.66 23.33 -11.74
C SER A 131 12.87 24.42 -12.44
N MET A 132 12.18 24.09 -13.54
CA MET A 132 11.43 25.07 -14.31
C MET A 132 10.24 25.64 -13.52
N TYR A 133 9.62 24.85 -12.63
CA TYR A 133 8.60 25.35 -11.71
C TYR A 133 9.20 26.35 -10.72
N ILE A 134 10.40 26.10 -10.19
CA ILE A 134 11.08 27.04 -9.30
C ILE A 134 11.45 28.34 -10.04
N VAL A 135 11.96 28.25 -11.28
CA VAL A 135 12.51 29.39 -12.01
C VAL A 135 11.45 30.23 -12.73
N HIS A 136 10.37 29.62 -13.25
CA HIS A 136 9.46 30.31 -14.17
C HIS A 136 7.97 30.27 -13.79
N GLY A 137 7.53 29.32 -12.95
CA GLY A 137 6.11 29.15 -12.62
C GLY A 137 5.75 29.46 -11.16
N GLY A 138 6.75 29.51 -10.28
CA GLY A 138 6.55 29.42 -8.84
C GLY A 138 6.36 27.97 -8.39
N ARG A 139 7.10 27.55 -7.35
CA ARG A 139 6.82 26.31 -6.60
C ARG A 139 6.46 26.69 -5.17
N ASN A 140 5.31 26.22 -4.67
CA ASN A 140 4.95 26.47 -3.28
C ASN A 140 5.92 25.69 -2.37
N PRO A 141 6.44 26.27 -1.28
CA PRO A 141 7.23 25.52 -0.31
C PRO A 141 6.47 24.29 0.19
N GLU A 142 7.08 23.12 0.07
CA GLU A 142 6.48 21.81 0.38
C GLU A 142 6.76 21.36 1.81
N ILE A 143 7.58 22.14 2.55
CA ILE A 143 7.72 21.96 4.00
C ILE A 143 6.33 22.05 4.61
N PHE A 144 5.92 20.97 5.27
CA PHE A 144 4.67 20.91 6.01
C PHE A 144 3.45 21.06 5.06
N SER A 145 3.27 20.09 4.18
CA SER A 145 2.17 20.05 3.22
C SER A 145 0.90 19.49 3.87
N ALA A 146 0.16 20.37 4.54
CA ALA A 146 -1.10 20.01 5.20
C ALA A 146 -2.26 19.83 4.21
N TYR A 147 -3.15 18.89 4.48
CA TYR A 147 -4.33 18.61 3.67
C TYR A 147 -5.54 18.15 4.49
N ILE A 148 -6.71 18.28 3.87
CA ILE A 148 -7.94 17.61 4.26
C ILE A 148 -8.53 16.89 3.04
N SER A 149 -8.99 15.66 3.19
CA SER A 149 -9.62 14.91 2.11
C SER A 149 -10.88 14.18 2.53
N LEU A 150 -11.75 13.98 1.55
CA LEU A 150 -12.94 13.15 1.60
C LEU A 150 -12.68 11.90 0.77
N SER A 151 -12.78 10.73 1.39
CA SER A 151 -12.59 9.44 0.72
C SER A 151 -13.86 8.60 0.80
N LYS A 152 -14.26 7.96 -0.29
CA LYS A 152 -15.43 7.08 -0.34
C LYS A 152 -15.13 5.81 -1.12
N ASN A 153 -15.41 4.66 -0.54
CA ASN A 153 -15.40 3.37 -1.20
C ASN A 153 -16.85 3.00 -1.59
N LEU A 154 -17.07 2.91 -2.89
CA LEU A 154 -18.26 2.32 -3.51
C LEU A 154 -17.90 0.91 -4.00
N TYR A 155 -18.90 0.14 -4.42
CA TYR A 155 -18.76 -1.28 -4.74
C TYR A 155 -17.53 -1.64 -5.60
N PHE A 156 -17.33 -0.95 -6.72
CA PHE A 156 -16.17 -1.14 -7.61
C PHE A 156 -15.31 0.12 -7.77
N LEU A 157 -15.60 1.19 -7.02
CA LEU A 157 -15.00 2.51 -7.24
C LEU A 157 -14.61 3.15 -5.92
N ARG A 158 -13.34 3.50 -5.76
CA ARG A 158 -12.86 4.41 -4.72
C ARG A 158 -12.76 5.81 -5.30
N MET A 159 -13.22 6.81 -4.57
CA MET A 159 -13.08 8.23 -4.95
C MET A 159 -12.49 9.03 -3.80
N VAL A 160 -11.68 10.02 -4.15
CA VAL A 160 -11.09 10.97 -3.21
C VAL A 160 -11.14 12.37 -3.81
N VAL A 161 -11.45 13.35 -2.97
CA VAL A 161 -11.31 14.78 -3.28
C VAL A 161 -10.80 15.48 -2.03
N GLY A 162 -9.95 16.49 -2.19
CA GLY A 162 -9.43 17.22 -1.05
C GLY A 162 -8.79 18.53 -1.41
N LEU A 163 -8.39 19.23 -0.36
CA LEU A 163 -7.72 20.52 -0.42
C LEU A 163 -6.42 20.44 0.38
N GLY A 164 -5.36 21.04 -0.13
CA GLY A 164 -4.07 21.04 0.56
C GLY A 164 -3.16 22.20 0.17
N ARG A 165 -2.18 22.49 1.03
CA ARG A 165 -1.09 23.44 0.78
C ARG A 165 0.22 22.74 0.43
N GLY A 166 1.21 23.47 -0.03
CA GLY A 166 2.54 22.93 -0.32
C GLY A 166 2.50 22.04 -1.57
N ARG A 167 2.79 20.74 -1.44
CA ARG A 167 2.88 19.81 -2.58
C ARG A 167 1.61 19.72 -3.42
N PHE A 168 0.45 20.02 -2.84
CA PHE A 168 -0.85 20.00 -3.51
C PHE A 168 -1.14 21.24 -4.36
N VAL A 169 -0.19 22.18 -4.46
CA VAL A 169 -0.37 23.45 -5.19
C VAL A 169 0.54 23.45 -6.43
N GLY A 170 -0.05 23.17 -7.59
CA GLY A 170 0.65 23.24 -8.86
C GLY A 170 0.60 24.62 -9.52
N TYR A 171 1.68 24.97 -10.20
CA TYR A 171 1.76 26.16 -11.08
C TYR A 171 2.14 25.79 -12.52
N GLY A 172 1.92 24.53 -12.89
CA GLY A 172 2.13 24.08 -14.25
C GLY A 172 1.07 24.59 -15.22
N PRO A 173 1.25 24.31 -16.53
CA PRO A 173 0.40 24.86 -17.58
C PRO A 173 -1.10 24.68 -17.33
N ASN A 174 -1.46 23.53 -16.78
CA ASN A 174 -2.84 23.17 -16.44
C ASN A 174 -3.12 23.24 -14.93
N SER A 175 -2.18 22.82 -14.08
CA SER A 175 -2.40 22.74 -12.64
C SER A 175 -2.55 24.08 -11.94
N ARG A 176 -2.02 25.15 -12.53
CA ARG A 176 -2.16 26.52 -12.01
C ARG A 176 -3.62 26.95 -11.78
N TYR A 177 -4.58 26.45 -12.55
CA TYR A 177 -6.00 26.83 -12.40
C TYR A 177 -6.73 26.11 -11.25
N PHE A 178 -6.08 25.16 -10.58
CA PHE A 178 -6.70 24.33 -9.54
C PHE A 178 -6.26 24.73 -8.14
N ASN A 179 -5.86 25.98 -7.93
CA ASN A 179 -5.51 26.50 -6.63
C ASN A 179 -6.03 27.93 -6.43
N THR A 180 -6.01 28.40 -5.18
CA THR A 180 -6.52 29.73 -4.83
C THR A 180 -5.77 30.88 -5.51
N ASP A 181 -4.47 30.74 -5.79
CA ASP A 181 -3.71 31.77 -6.50
C ASP A 181 -4.28 31.96 -7.92
N GLY A 182 -4.69 30.89 -8.60
CA GLY A 182 -5.36 30.99 -9.90
C GLY A 182 -6.74 31.63 -9.89
N LEU A 183 -7.39 31.72 -8.73
CA LEU A 183 -8.67 32.39 -8.58
C LEU A 183 -8.53 33.88 -8.28
N PHE A 184 -7.43 34.29 -7.63
CA PHE A 184 -7.28 35.64 -7.08
C PHE A 184 -6.15 36.46 -7.71
N ARG A 185 -5.25 35.85 -8.48
CA ARG A 185 -4.17 36.57 -9.17
C ARG A 185 -4.60 37.00 -10.57
N SER A 186 -4.22 38.24 -10.93
CA SER A 186 -4.38 38.79 -12.27
C SER A 186 -3.32 38.32 -13.25
N ASP A 187 -2.14 37.93 -12.75
CA ASP A 187 -1.01 37.44 -13.53
C ASP A 187 -0.27 36.29 -12.81
N TRP A 188 0.47 35.53 -13.62
CA TRP A 188 1.28 34.39 -13.18
C TRP A 188 2.75 34.77 -12.95
N GLU A 189 3.05 36.07 -12.97
CA GLU A 189 4.40 36.58 -12.75
C GLU A 189 4.65 36.76 -11.24
N GLY A 190 5.86 36.42 -10.78
CA GLY A 190 6.27 36.56 -9.39
C GLY A 190 6.02 35.34 -8.50
N ASN A 191 6.39 35.47 -7.22
CA ASN A 191 6.42 34.32 -6.31
C ASN A 191 5.01 33.78 -5.99
N PRO A 192 4.86 32.45 -5.88
CA PRO A 192 3.61 31.82 -5.47
C PRO A 192 3.27 32.20 -4.03
N SER A 193 1.99 32.31 -3.70
CA SER A 193 1.58 32.53 -2.32
C SER A 193 1.90 31.30 -1.49
N PRO A 194 2.65 31.43 -0.37
CA PRO A 194 2.90 30.31 0.53
C PRO A 194 1.61 29.83 1.21
N ALA A 195 0.54 30.63 1.19
CA ALA A 195 -0.76 30.28 1.75
C ALA A 195 -1.74 29.69 0.71
N ALA A 196 -1.31 29.52 -0.55
CA ALA A 196 -2.17 28.95 -1.57
C ALA A 196 -2.66 27.55 -1.19
N ILE A 197 -3.92 27.27 -1.52
CA ILE A 197 -4.56 25.97 -1.31
C ILE A 197 -4.94 25.41 -2.69
N GLY A 198 -4.48 24.21 -2.98
CA GLY A 198 -4.78 23.48 -4.19
C GLY A 198 -5.88 22.44 -3.98
N LEU A 199 -6.62 22.18 -5.05
CA LEU A 199 -7.60 21.11 -5.17
C LEU A 199 -6.93 19.88 -5.75
N PHE A 200 -7.12 18.75 -5.09
CA PHE A 200 -6.73 17.45 -5.62
C PHE A 200 -7.93 16.50 -5.64
N LEU A 201 -7.90 15.55 -6.56
CA LEU A 201 -8.94 14.54 -6.71
C LEU A 201 -8.39 13.29 -7.36
N GLY A 202 -9.04 12.16 -7.13
CA GLY A 202 -8.70 10.93 -7.81
C GLY A 202 -9.70 9.83 -7.57
N GLY A 203 -9.51 8.73 -8.27
CA GLY A 203 -10.29 7.53 -8.08
C GLY A 203 -9.57 6.27 -8.51
N ALA A 204 -10.07 5.15 -8.04
CA ALA A 204 -9.62 3.82 -8.42
C ALA A 204 -10.81 2.92 -8.75
N VAL A 205 -10.81 2.34 -9.96
CA VAL A 205 -11.75 1.30 -10.35
C VAL A 205 -11.16 -0.06 -9.96
N ILE A 206 -11.98 -0.95 -9.41
CA ILE A 206 -11.59 -2.28 -8.93
C ILE A 206 -12.23 -3.34 -9.83
N PRO A 207 -11.67 -3.60 -11.03
CA PRO A 207 -12.26 -4.55 -11.98
C PRO A 207 -12.12 -6.01 -11.54
N TYR A 208 -11.15 -6.31 -10.67
CA TYR A 208 -10.87 -7.65 -10.16
C TYR A 208 -10.40 -7.55 -8.70
N PRO A 209 -10.73 -8.54 -7.82
CA PRO A 209 -10.28 -8.51 -6.43
C PRO A 209 -8.77 -8.30 -6.29
N GLY A 210 -8.40 -7.20 -5.63
CA GLY A 210 -7.01 -6.81 -5.41
C GLY A 210 -6.38 -5.96 -6.52
N LEU A 211 -6.98 -5.85 -7.70
CA LEU A 211 -6.50 -4.97 -8.77
C LEU A 211 -7.24 -3.63 -8.74
N GLU A 212 -6.50 -2.54 -8.64
CA GLU A 212 -6.98 -1.16 -8.73
C GLU A 212 -6.42 -0.51 -10.00
N VAL A 213 -7.28 0.12 -10.79
CA VAL A 213 -6.92 1.00 -11.91
C VAL A 213 -7.15 2.43 -11.47
N ILE A 214 -6.08 3.20 -11.36
CA ILE A 214 -6.03 4.48 -10.67
C ILE A 214 -5.90 5.61 -11.68
N ALA A 215 -6.64 6.69 -11.46
CA ALA A 215 -6.42 7.97 -12.12
C ALA A 215 -6.61 9.10 -11.10
N GLU A 216 -5.73 10.08 -11.10
CA GLU A 216 -5.76 11.17 -10.14
C GLU A 216 -5.13 12.46 -10.69
N PHE A 217 -5.40 13.53 -9.96
CA PHE A 217 -4.75 14.82 -10.07
C PHE A 217 -4.41 15.26 -8.65
N ASP A 218 -3.12 15.32 -8.31
CA ASP A 218 -2.66 15.59 -6.95
C ASP A 218 -2.60 17.09 -6.60
N GLY A 219 -3.14 17.93 -7.49
CA GLY A 219 -3.08 19.39 -7.40
C GLY A 219 -1.94 19.99 -8.23
N ARG A 220 -0.94 19.18 -8.61
CA ARG A 220 0.18 19.59 -9.47
C ARG A 220 0.25 18.78 -10.75
N ASP A 221 0.13 17.46 -10.63
CA ASP A 221 0.40 16.48 -11.66
C ASP A 221 -0.82 15.57 -11.85
N ALA A 222 -1.12 15.23 -13.10
CA ALA A 222 -2.10 14.22 -13.46
C ALA A 222 -1.41 12.87 -13.59
N ASN A 223 -1.88 11.88 -12.82
CA ASN A 223 -1.26 10.57 -12.74
C ASN A 223 -2.27 9.47 -13.06
N ALA A 224 -1.79 8.36 -13.63
CA ALA A 224 -2.58 7.15 -13.81
C ALA A 224 -1.74 5.92 -13.49
N GLY A 225 -2.37 4.83 -13.07
CA GLY A 225 -1.62 3.65 -12.66
C GLY A 225 -2.45 2.41 -12.36
N LEU A 226 -1.75 1.38 -11.93
CA LEU A 226 -2.27 0.09 -11.52
C LEU A 226 -1.68 -0.25 -10.15
N ARG A 227 -2.51 -0.76 -9.25
CA ARG A 227 -2.06 -1.35 -7.98
C ARG A 227 -2.66 -2.73 -7.84
N TYR A 228 -1.81 -3.72 -7.55
CA TYR A 228 -2.23 -5.07 -7.25
C TYR A 228 -1.91 -5.45 -5.81
N HIS A 229 -2.94 -5.52 -4.98
CA HIS A 229 -2.88 -6.01 -3.60
C HIS A 229 -2.86 -7.53 -3.56
N PHE A 230 -1.84 -8.09 -2.92
CA PHE A 230 -1.83 -9.46 -2.47
C PHE A 230 -1.92 -9.50 -0.94
N LYS A 231 -2.08 -10.69 -0.35
CA LYS A 231 -2.39 -10.84 1.10
C LYS A 231 -1.49 -10.03 2.05
N LYS A 232 -0.25 -9.78 1.64
CA LYS A 232 0.84 -9.31 2.49
C LYS A 232 1.60 -8.12 1.91
N GLY A 233 1.03 -7.44 0.93
CA GLY A 233 1.71 -6.35 0.24
C GLY A 233 0.99 -5.91 -1.03
N ALA A 234 1.65 -5.07 -1.81
CA ALA A 234 1.16 -4.60 -3.10
C ALA A 234 2.31 -4.43 -4.09
N ILE A 235 1.98 -4.54 -5.38
CA ILE A 235 2.84 -4.08 -6.48
C ILE A 235 2.11 -2.94 -7.15
N ASN A 236 2.84 -1.88 -7.44
CA ASN A 236 2.32 -0.66 -8.02
C ASN A 236 3.01 -0.40 -9.36
N LEU A 237 2.28 0.15 -10.34
CA LEU A 237 2.79 0.66 -11.62
C LEU A 237 2.08 1.99 -11.91
N GLY A 238 2.79 3.05 -12.30
CA GLY A 238 2.25 4.39 -12.44
C GLY A 238 2.81 5.08 -13.67
N PHE A 239 2.13 6.11 -14.13
CA PHE A 239 2.56 7.04 -15.14
C PHE A 239 2.22 8.42 -14.58
N THR A 240 3.25 9.21 -14.28
CA THR A 240 3.08 10.50 -13.60
C THR A 240 3.39 11.65 -14.53
N HIS A 241 2.84 12.82 -14.18
CA HIS A 241 2.96 14.06 -14.96
C HIS A 241 2.37 13.91 -16.39
N LEU A 242 1.24 13.21 -16.53
CA LEU A 242 0.60 12.93 -17.83
C LEU A 242 0.13 14.19 -18.56
N GLU A 243 -0.17 15.26 -17.82
CA GLU A 243 -0.51 16.56 -18.37
C GLU A 243 0.63 17.19 -19.18
N GLN A 244 1.86 16.72 -18.96
CA GLN A 244 3.04 17.14 -19.71
C GLN A 244 3.16 16.48 -21.10
N LEU A 245 2.35 15.48 -21.41
CA LEU A 245 2.36 14.84 -22.74
C LEU A 245 1.81 15.76 -23.85
N VAL A 246 0.97 16.74 -23.49
CA VAL A 246 0.24 17.60 -24.44
C VAL A 246 0.75 19.06 -24.40
N THR A 247 2.03 19.25 -24.05
CA THR A 247 2.65 20.58 -23.95
C THR A 247 3.35 21.00 -25.24
N ASN A 248 3.31 22.30 -25.54
CA ASN A 248 3.99 22.90 -26.70
C ASN A 248 5.51 23.02 -26.51
N ASN A 249 6.05 22.61 -25.35
CA ASN A 249 7.48 22.70 -25.06
C ASN A 249 8.02 21.37 -24.52
N PRO A 250 8.12 20.33 -25.37
CA PRO A 250 8.42 18.97 -24.95
C PRO A 250 9.79 18.82 -24.27
N ASP A 251 10.75 19.71 -24.52
CA ASP A 251 12.09 19.63 -23.93
C ASP A 251 12.16 20.11 -22.48
N ARG A 252 11.10 20.77 -21.98
CA ARG A 252 11.03 21.30 -20.62
C ARG A 252 10.28 20.40 -19.64
N TYR A 253 9.63 19.36 -20.14
CA TYR A 253 8.72 18.54 -19.35
C TYR A 253 8.98 17.05 -19.54
N SER A 254 8.81 16.31 -18.46
CA SER A 254 9.34 14.98 -18.24
C SER A 254 8.26 14.06 -17.64
N PRO A 255 7.37 13.48 -18.47
CA PRO A 255 6.49 12.43 -17.99
C PRO A 255 7.30 11.22 -17.52
N ARG A 256 6.85 10.59 -16.44
CA ARG A 256 7.63 9.54 -15.75
C ARG A 256 6.86 8.24 -15.71
N ILE A 257 7.59 7.14 -15.78
CA ILE A 257 7.04 5.80 -15.54
C ILE A 257 7.40 5.37 -14.15
N SER A 258 6.43 4.70 -13.54
CA SER A 258 6.46 4.32 -12.17
C SER A 258 6.15 2.90 -11.78
N ALA A 259 6.78 2.42 -10.71
CA ALA A 259 6.60 1.12 -10.11
C ALA A 259 7.15 1.08 -8.68
N GLY A 260 6.34 0.46 -7.82
CA GLY A 260 6.59 0.38 -6.39
C GLY A 260 6.22 -0.98 -5.83
N PHE A 261 6.77 -1.28 -4.66
CA PHE A 261 6.52 -2.51 -3.94
C PHE A 261 6.29 -2.24 -2.46
N GLU A 262 5.27 -2.89 -1.93
CA GLU A 262 4.88 -2.77 -0.54
C GLU A 262 4.95 -4.14 0.15
N ALA A 263 5.59 -4.20 1.32
CA ALA A 263 5.67 -5.39 2.15
C ALA A 263 5.18 -5.11 3.57
N SER A 264 4.09 -5.79 3.97
CA SER A 264 3.52 -5.65 5.31
C SER A 264 4.25 -6.51 6.34
N SER A 265 4.40 -6.00 7.56
CA SER A 265 4.93 -6.74 8.71
C SER A 265 4.09 -7.98 9.05
N ARG A 266 2.83 -8.05 8.59
CA ARG A 266 1.98 -9.25 8.63
C ARG A 266 2.61 -10.46 7.93
N ILE A 267 3.62 -10.25 7.08
CA ILE A 267 4.47 -11.34 6.57
C ILE A 267 5.04 -12.17 7.73
N PHE A 268 5.48 -11.49 8.79
CA PHE A 268 6.16 -12.06 9.95
C PHE A 268 5.25 -12.20 11.18
N THR A 269 4.20 -11.39 11.29
CA THR A 269 3.38 -11.29 12.53
C THR A 269 2.05 -12.04 12.50
N GLU A 270 1.54 -12.49 11.34
CA GLU A 270 0.34 -13.34 11.29
C GLU A 270 0.60 -14.68 12.02
N ARG A 271 0.19 -14.78 13.28
CA ARG A 271 0.19 -16.02 14.03
C ARG A 271 -0.60 -17.06 13.23
N VAL A 272 0.03 -18.22 12.98
CA VAL A 272 -0.67 -19.37 12.42
C VAL A 272 -1.81 -19.71 13.39
N ARG A 273 -3.05 -19.41 13.01
CA ARG A 273 -4.22 -19.77 13.81
C ARG A 273 -4.41 -21.26 13.71
N TYR A 274 -4.22 -21.98 14.80
CA TYR A 274 -4.49 -23.42 14.85
C TYR A 274 -5.95 -23.65 15.25
N GLY A 275 -6.58 -24.67 14.67
CA GLY A 275 -7.83 -25.22 15.18
C GLY A 275 -7.57 -26.43 16.08
N ILE A 276 -8.57 -26.80 16.87
CA ILE A 276 -8.51 -27.96 17.75
C ILE A 276 -9.50 -29.01 17.24
N ILE A 277 -9.02 -30.24 17.01
CA ILE A 277 -9.87 -31.42 16.88
C ILE A 277 -9.79 -32.20 18.17
N ALA A 278 -10.95 -32.45 18.77
CA ALA A 278 -11.09 -33.35 19.90
C ALA A 278 -12.09 -34.46 19.56
N GLY A 279 -11.82 -35.66 20.05
CA GLY A 279 -12.66 -36.81 19.76
C GLY A 279 -12.53 -37.91 20.79
N THR A 280 -13.50 -38.82 20.74
CA THR A 280 -13.50 -40.07 21.52
C THR A 280 -13.59 -41.24 20.56
N ILE A 281 -12.81 -42.29 20.82
CA ILE A 281 -12.80 -43.55 20.07
C ILE A 281 -13.55 -44.56 20.92
N ILE A 282 -14.64 -45.09 20.37
CA ILE A 282 -15.53 -46.03 21.05
C ILE A 282 -15.64 -47.34 20.28
N ASP A 283 -15.87 -48.41 21.01
CA ASP A 283 -16.28 -49.70 20.48
C ASP A 283 -17.76 -49.65 20.08
N GLN A 284 -18.09 -50.05 18.85
CA GLN A 284 -19.45 -49.92 18.34
C GLN A 284 -20.44 -50.85 19.06
N ALA A 285 -20.00 -52.03 19.50
CA ALA A 285 -20.89 -53.02 20.13
C ALA A 285 -21.11 -52.70 21.62
N SER A 286 -20.02 -52.46 22.37
CA SER A 286 -20.05 -52.24 23.81
C SER A 286 -20.24 -50.78 24.22
N GLN A 287 -20.10 -49.84 23.28
CA GLN A 287 -20.09 -48.38 23.53
C GLN A 287 -18.99 -47.92 24.50
N GLN A 288 -18.03 -48.80 24.85
CA GLN A 288 -16.93 -48.49 25.74
C GLN A 288 -15.79 -47.78 24.99
N ARG A 289 -15.00 -46.99 25.71
CA ARG A 289 -13.86 -46.27 25.13
C ARG A 289 -12.73 -47.22 24.78
N LEU A 290 -12.19 -47.07 23.58
CA LEU A 290 -11.07 -47.88 23.12
C LEU A 290 -9.74 -47.24 23.52
N ALA A 291 -9.15 -47.77 24.58
CA ALA A 291 -7.76 -47.48 24.96
C ALA A 291 -6.76 -48.01 23.92
N ASN A 292 -5.59 -47.40 23.86
CA ASN A 292 -4.45 -47.78 23.02
C ASN A 292 -4.71 -47.87 21.50
N ALA A 293 -5.69 -47.12 20.99
CA ALA A 293 -5.89 -46.97 19.55
C ALA A 293 -4.80 -46.06 18.94
N LEU A 294 -4.53 -46.23 17.65
CA LEU A 294 -3.66 -45.36 16.87
C LEU A 294 -4.52 -44.44 16.00
N VAL A 295 -4.22 -43.15 16.02
CA VAL A 295 -4.81 -42.14 15.13
C VAL A 295 -3.72 -41.62 14.22
N GLU A 296 -3.88 -41.81 12.92
CA GLU A 296 -3.00 -41.32 11.86
C GLU A 296 -3.66 -40.15 11.14
N ILE A 297 -2.89 -39.07 10.94
CA ILE A 297 -3.28 -37.97 10.07
C ILE A 297 -2.51 -38.15 8.77
N VAL A 298 -3.19 -38.62 7.73
CA VAL A 298 -2.57 -39.12 6.49
C VAL A 298 -1.72 -38.03 5.82
N GLU A 299 -2.25 -36.81 5.70
CA GLU A 299 -1.57 -35.69 5.03
C GLU A 299 -0.32 -35.21 5.78
N LEU A 300 -0.21 -35.53 7.07
CA LEU A 300 0.94 -35.15 7.88
C LEU A 300 1.93 -36.31 8.07
N GLY A 301 1.56 -37.54 7.69
CA GLY A 301 2.35 -38.74 7.99
C GLY A 301 2.59 -38.95 9.49
N LYS A 302 1.71 -38.41 10.36
CA LYS A 302 1.87 -38.44 11.82
C LYS A 302 0.90 -39.41 12.46
N ARG A 303 1.41 -40.21 13.40
CA ARG A 303 0.64 -41.20 14.18
C ARG A 303 0.66 -40.85 15.66
N TYR A 304 -0.50 -40.96 16.30
CA TYR A 304 -0.74 -40.64 17.69
C TYR A 304 -1.31 -41.86 18.41
N ARG A 305 -0.65 -42.33 19.46
CA ARG A 305 -1.18 -43.40 20.32
C ARG A 305 -2.12 -42.80 21.37
N ILE A 306 -3.38 -43.20 21.35
CA ILE A 306 -4.44 -42.66 22.19
C ILE A 306 -4.66 -43.58 23.40
N LYS A 307 -4.17 -43.17 24.58
CA LYS A 307 -4.16 -44.03 25.78
C LYS A 307 -5.55 -44.32 26.34
N ALA A 308 -6.43 -43.31 26.47
CA ALA A 308 -7.72 -43.44 27.15
C ALA A 308 -8.94 -43.34 26.22
N GLY A 309 -8.75 -43.63 24.93
CA GLY A 309 -9.79 -43.48 23.91
C GLY A 309 -10.26 -42.03 23.69
N LYS A 310 -9.56 -41.03 24.24
CA LYS A 310 -9.82 -39.60 24.00
C LYS A 310 -8.58 -38.93 23.46
N PHE A 311 -8.77 -38.03 22.49
CA PHE A 311 -7.68 -37.26 21.93
C PHE A 311 -8.08 -35.80 21.75
N LYS A 312 -7.07 -34.93 21.80
CA LYS A 312 -7.15 -33.50 21.50
C LYS A 312 -5.90 -33.14 20.71
N LEU A 313 -6.07 -32.65 19.48
CA LEU A 313 -4.99 -32.36 18.56
C LEU A 313 -5.15 -30.92 18.05
N THR A 314 -4.03 -30.20 18.05
CA THR A 314 -3.96 -28.81 17.56
C THR A 314 -3.35 -28.85 16.16
N LEU A 315 -4.11 -28.41 15.16
CA LEU A 315 -3.78 -28.53 13.74
C LEU A 315 -3.96 -27.21 13.02
N LYS A 316 -3.23 -27.00 11.92
CA LYS A 316 -3.49 -25.85 11.04
C LYS A 316 -4.88 -26.00 10.40
N PRO A 317 -5.51 -24.91 9.94
CA PRO A 317 -6.77 -25.00 9.23
C PRO A 317 -6.57 -25.77 7.93
N GLY A 318 -7.49 -26.68 7.61
CA GLY A 318 -7.35 -27.58 6.47
C GLY A 318 -8.26 -28.79 6.56
N ALA A 319 -8.36 -29.52 5.44
CA ALA A 319 -9.04 -30.80 5.39
C ALA A 319 -8.01 -31.92 5.61
N TYR A 320 -8.33 -32.84 6.52
CA TYR A 320 -7.45 -33.93 6.91
C TYR A 320 -8.20 -35.26 6.91
N ASN A 321 -7.53 -36.32 6.48
CA ASN A 321 -8.01 -37.69 6.62
C ASN A 321 -7.42 -38.30 7.88
N PHE A 322 -8.31 -38.61 8.83
CA PHE A 322 -8.00 -39.31 10.05
C PHE A 322 -8.24 -40.79 9.84
N LYS A 323 -7.20 -41.61 10.01
CA LYS A 323 -7.31 -43.06 10.04
C LYS A 323 -7.11 -43.55 11.47
N VAL A 324 -8.07 -44.30 11.98
CA VAL A 324 -8.03 -44.90 13.33
C VAL A 324 -7.82 -46.40 13.17
N SER A 325 -6.80 -46.94 13.83
CA SER A 325 -6.47 -48.37 13.81
C SER A 325 -6.26 -48.92 15.22
N LYS A 326 -6.69 -50.18 15.43
CA LYS A 326 -6.48 -50.91 16.69
C LYS A 326 -6.43 -52.40 16.39
N LYS A 327 -5.56 -53.14 17.10
CA LYS A 327 -5.45 -54.60 16.96
C LYS A 327 -6.82 -55.25 17.21
N ASN A 328 -7.22 -56.18 16.35
CA ASN A 328 -8.51 -56.88 16.35
C ASN A 328 -9.74 -55.99 16.04
N TYR A 329 -9.53 -54.79 15.52
CA TYR A 329 -10.59 -53.91 15.02
C TYR A 329 -10.38 -53.62 13.54
N VAL A 330 -11.48 -53.36 12.83
CA VAL A 330 -11.43 -52.85 11.45
C VAL A 330 -11.03 -51.38 11.49
N ASP A 331 -10.06 -51.00 10.66
CA ASP A 331 -9.63 -49.60 10.52
C ASP A 331 -10.79 -48.70 10.08
N GLN A 332 -10.84 -47.48 10.63
CA GLN A 332 -11.86 -46.49 10.30
C GLN A 332 -11.21 -45.21 9.79
N SER A 333 -11.75 -44.64 8.72
CA SER A 333 -11.24 -43.40 8.13
C SER A 333 -12.33 -42.34 8.10
N ARG A 334 -12.00 -41.10 8.49
CA ARG A 334 -12.90 -39.94 8.39
C ARG A 334 -12.16 -38.70 7.91
N ARG A 335 -12.77 -37.98 6.98
CA ARG A 335 -12.32 -36.66 6.56
C ARG A 335 -12.88 -35.59 7.49
N LEU A 336 -12.02 -34.78 8.08
CA LEU A 336 -12.39 -33.68 8.99
C LEU A 336 -11.84 -32.35 8.48
N ILE A 337 -12.62 -31.28 8.64
CA ILE A 337 -12.21 -29.91 8.29
C ILE A 337 -11.89 -29.16 9.58
N VAL A 338 -10.63 -28.77 9.74
CA VAL A 338 -10.16 -27.88 10.81
C VAL A 338 -10.36 -26.45 10.36
N LYS A 339 -11.15 -25.68 11.10
CA LYS A 339 -11.25 -24.22 10.92
C LYS A 339 -10.23 -23.51 11.81
N ALA A 340 -9.84 -22.30 11.44
CA ALA A 340 -9.06 -21.44 12.32
C ALA A 340 -9.86 -21.16 13.60
N GLY A 341 -9.23 -21.36 14.75
CA GLY A 341 -9.78 -20.98 16.05
C GLY A 341 -9.77 -19.47 16.27
#